data_AF-A0A1D9FTC8-F1
#
_entry.id   AF-A0A1D9FTC8-F1
#
_cell.length_a   1.000
_cell.length_b   1.000
_cell.length_c   1.000
_cell.angle_alpha   90.00
_cell.angle_beta   90.00
_cell.angle_gamma   90.00
#
_symmetry.space_group_name_H-M   'P 1'
#
loop_
_entity.id
_entity.type
_entity.pdbx_description
1 polymer ?
#
loop_
_entity_poly.entity_id
_entity_poly.type
_entity_poly.pdbx_seq_one_letter_code
_entity_poly.pdbx_strand_id
1 'polypeptide(L)'
;MRKFVSTILTMVIISLSLLMSPEAASASSRPFSFTVDATSECPAYTVTNPYGNISSLTAVAHGEWNNSPNAPLVNADGDFAQGCDSCQFPVPPQKINELIAYDKGDTSFILGGGVSISSEVFPGQEISFCQNDQVGAHYDNTGSVVVHAVIVNQEQE
;
A
#
# COMPACT_ATOMS: atom_id res chain seq x y z
N MET A 1 54.04 -27.56 -61.95
CA MET A 1 53.62 -27.00 -60.65
C MET A 1 53.39 -25.49 -60.79
N ARG A 2 52.14 -25.02 -60.87
CA ARG A 2 51.72 -23.63 -60.62
C ARG A 2 50.25 -23.67 -60.20
N LYS A 3 49.96 -22.96 -59.11
CA LYS A 3 48.78 -23.11 -58.23
C LYS A 3 47.51 -22.55 -58.87
N PHE A 4 46.40 -23.28 -58.70
CA PHE A 4 45.03 -22.77 -58.82
C PHE A 4 44.75 -21.79 -57.67
N VAL A 5 44.11 -20.66 -57.98
CA VAL A 5 43.42 -19.82 -56.99
C VAL A 5 41.94 -19.91 -57.32
N SER A 6 41.21 -20.68 -56.51
CA SER A 6 39.75 -20.75 -56.51
C SER A 6 39.27 -19.86 -55.36
N THR A 7 38.60 -18.76 -55.68
CA THR A 7 37.96 -17.89 -54.69
C THR A 7 36.52 -18.34 -54.56
N ILE A 8 36.22 -19.09 -53.49
CA ILE A 8 34.84 -19.39 -53.08
C ILE A 8 34.41 -18.26 -52.14
N LEU A 9 33.43 -17.48 -52.57
CA LEU A 9 32.80 -16.41 -51.81
C LEU A 9 31.81 -17.05 -50.81
N THR A 10 32.17 -17.12 -49.53
CA THR A 10 31.28 -17.61 -48.47
C THR A 10 30.24 -16.54 -48.15
N MET A 11 28.98 -16.78 -48.53
CA MET A 11 27.86 -15.91 -48.19
C MET A 11 27.43 -16.20 -46.75
N VAL A 12 27.70 -15.27 -45.83
CA VAL A 12 27.21 -15.33 -44.44
C VAL A 12 25.77 -14.82 -44.43
N ILE A 13 24.81 -15.72 -44.23
CA ILE A 13 23.41 -15.36 -43.96
C ILE A 13 23.34 -15.04 -42.47
N ILE A 14 23.27 -13.76 -42.12
CA ILE A 14 22.97 -13.30 -40.76
C ILE A 14 21.46 -13.41 -40.61
N SER A 15 21.00 -14.43 -39.88
CA SER A 15 19.61 -14.52 -39.43
C SER A 15 19.35 -13.39 -38.43
N LEU A 16 18.64 -12.36 -38.87
CA LEU A 16 18.15 -11.28 -38.04
C LEU A 16 17.01 -11.84 -37.17
N SER A 17 17.34 -12.26 -35.95
CA SER A 17 16.34 -12.59 -34.93
C SER A 17 15.49 -11.35 -34.70
N LEU A 18 14.19 -11.42 -35.02
CA LEU A 18 13.23 -10.41 -34.61
C LEU A 18 13.29 -10.33 -33.08
N LEU A 19 13.76 -9.19 -32.55
CA LEU A 19 13.46 -8.78 -31.19
C LEU A 19 11.94 -8.64 -31.11
N MET A 20 11.29 -9.62 -30.49
CA MET A 20 9.93 -9.44 -30.00
C MET A 20 9.99 -8.23 -29.07
N SER A 21 9.21 -7.20 -29.41
CA SER A 21 9.02 -6.06 -28.52
C SER A 21 8.43 -6.61 -27.22
N PRO A 22 8.90 -6.20 -26.04
CA PRO A 22 8.17 -6.52 -24.81
C PRO A 22 6.79 -5.88 -24.96
N GLU A 23 5.78 -6.74 -25.09
CA GLU A 23 4.38 -6.34 -24.95
C GLU A 23 4.29 -5.72 -23.56
N ALA A 24 3.99 -4.42 -23.49
CA ALA A 24 3.94 -3.74 -22.20
C ALA A 24 2.88 -4.45 -21.36
N ALA A 25 3.31 -5.17 -20.31
CA ALA A 25 2.41 -5.80 -19.36
C ALA A 25 1.34 -4.79 -18.94
N SER A 26 0.07 -5.13 -19.17
CA SER A 26 -1.03 -4.20 -18.96
C SER A 26 -1.36 -4.17 -17.48
N ALA A 27 -0.70 -3.29 -16.72
CA ALA A 27 -1.03 -3.10 -15.31
C ALA A 27 -2.46 -2.57 -15.14
N SER A 28 -3.26 -3.23 -14.30
CA SER A 28 -4.59 -2.76 -13.91
C SER A 28 -4.51 -2.05 -12.57
N SER A 29 -5.13 -0.87 -12.46
CA SER A 29 -5.08 -0.05 -11.24
C SER A 29 -6.47 0.38 -10.81
N ARG A 30 -6.75 0.32 -9.50
CA ARG A 30 -7.98 0.82 -8.89
C ARG A 30 -7.66 1.93 -7.89
N PRO A 31 -7.69 3.22 -8.29
CA PRO A 31 -7.56 4.33 -7.37
C PRO A 31 -8.85 4.53 -6.56
N PHE A 32 -8.72 4.98 -5.32
CA PHE A 32 -9.83 5.32 -4.43
C PHE A 32 -9.38 6.34 -3.38
N SER A 33 -10.35 6.99 -2.76
CA SER A 33 -10.10 7.94 -1.69
C SER A 33 -11.23 7.91 -0.68
N PHE A 34 -10.88 8.16 0.59
CA PHE A 34 -11.81 8.17 1.71
C PHE A 34 -11.28 9.08 2.80
N THR A 35 -12.17 9.49 3.70
CA THR A 35 -11.82 10.23 4.92
C THR A 35 -11.90 9.26 6.10
N VAL A 36 -10.92 9.34 6.99
CA VAL A 36 -10.97 8.72 8.32
C VAL A 36 -11.16 9.85 9.31
N ASP A 37 -12.41 10.02 9.77
CA ASP A 37 -12.74 11.00 10.82
C ASP A 37 -12.20 10.53 12.15
N ALA A 38 -11.69 11.45 12.97
CA ALA A 38 -11.01 11.08 14.20
C ALA A 38 -11.90 10.38 15.23
N THR A 39 -13.20 10.63 15.15
CA THR A 39 -14.23 10.00 15.98
C THR A 39 -14.65 8.60 15.52
N SER A 40 -14.06 8.09 14.43
CA SER A 40 -14.42 6.77 13.89
C SER A 40 -13.66 5.67 14.62
N GLU A 41 -14.39 4.74 15.21
CA GLU A 41 -13.83 3.49 15.73
C GLU A 41 -13.33 2.58 14.59
N CYS A 42 -12.40 1.68 14.89
CA CYS A 42 -11.88 0.72 13.92
C CYS A 42 -12.90 -0.41 13.62
N PRO A 43 -13.05 -0.84 12.35
CA PRO A 43 -12.48 -0.24 11.13
C PRO A 43 -13.28 0.99 10.68
N ALA A 44 -12.58 2.05 10.27
CA ALA A 44 -13.23 3.25 9.73
C ALA A 44 -13.52 3.11 8.23
N TYR A 45 -12.64 2.41 7.50
CA TYR A 45 -12.83 2.11 6.09
C TYR A 45 -12.26 0.73 5.76
N THR A 46 -12.94 -0.01 4.88
CA THR A 46 -12.46 -1.33 4.41
C THR A 46 -12.51 -1.38 2.90
N VAL A 47 -11.47 -1.98 2.31
CA VAL A 47 -11.36 -2.18 0.86
C VAL A 47 -10.91 -3.61 0.57
N THR A 48 -11.54 -4.26 -0.40
CA THR A 48 -11.11 -5.58 -0.86
C THR A 48 -10.19 -5.46 -2.06
N ASN A 49 -9.10 -6.25 -2.09
CA ASN A 49 -8.35 -6.50 -3.31
C ASN A 49 -9.27 -7.20 -4.34
N PRO A 50 -9.68 -6.53 -5.42
CA PRO A 50 -10.63 -7.11 -6.38
C PRO A 50 -9.98 -8.10 -7.34
N TYR A 51 -8.65 -8.18 -7.36
CA TYR A 51 -7.92 -8.97 -8.34
C TYR A 51 -7.78 -10.42 -7.87
N GLY A 52 -7.72 -11.34 -8.83
CA GLY A 52 -7.54 -12.77 -8.58
C GLY A 52 -6.10 -13.17 -8.26
N ASN A 53 -5.20 -12.21 -8.06
CA ASN A 53 -3.77 -12.39 -7.84
C ASN A 53 -3.23 -11.39 -6.80
N ILE A 54 -1.99 -11.58 -6.38
CA ILE A 54 -1.29 -10.66 -5.46
C ILE A 54 -1.14 -9.31 -6.15
N SER A 55 -1.43 -8.23 -5.43
CA SER A 55 -1.38 -6.85 -5.92
C SER A 55 -0.56 -5.98 -4.96
N SER A 56 -0.18 -4.79 -5.42
CA SER A 56 0.45 -3.78 -4.57
C SER A 56 -0.57 -2.74 -4.14
N LEU A 57 -0.63 -2.46 -2.84
CA LEU A 57 -1.33 -1.31 -2.26
C LEU A 57 -0.33 -0.17 -2.06
N THR A 58 -0.67 1.02 -2.51
CA THR A 58 -0.01 2.27 -2.10
C THR A 58 -1.08 3.24 -1.60
N ALA A 59 -0.87 3.83 -0.43
CA ALA A 59 -1.74 4.85 0.14
C ALA A 59 -0.93 6.02 0.68
N VAL A 60 -1.43 7.24 0.46
CA VAL A 60 -0.87 8.49 0.99
C VAL A 60 -1.97 9.21 1.76
N ALA A 61 -1.69 9.61 2.99
CA ALA A 61 -2.61 10.29 3.88
C ALA A 61 -2.25 11.78 4.03
N HIS A 62 -3.28 12.62 4.05
CA HIS A 62 -3.17 14.07 4.26
C HIS A 62 -4.14 14.53 5.34
N GLY A 63 -3.81 15.64 6.00
CA GLY A 63 -4.61 16.16 7.09
C GLY A 63 -3.98 15.86 8.45
N GLU A 64 -4.65 16.32 9.49
CA GLU A 64 -4.18 16.24 10.87
C GLU A 64 -5.35 15.93 11.80
N TRP A 65 -5.04 15.23 12.88
CA TRP A 65 -6.00 14.84 13.90
C TRP A 65 -5.34 14.72 15.27
N ASN A 66 -6.15 14.57 16.32
CA ASN A 66 -5.68 14.29 17.67
C ASN A 66 -6.63 13.34 18.39
N ASN A 67 -6.10 12.60 19.36
CA ASN A 67 -6.83 11.71 20.24
C ASN A 67 -7.40 12.36 21.51
N SER A 68 -7.41 13.70 21.57
CA SER A 68 -7.98 14.44 22.69
C SER A 68 -8.13 15.92 22.34
N PRO A 69 -9.15 16.64 22.83
CA PRO A 69 -9.39 18.04 22.48
C PRO A 69 -8.24 18.99 22.84
N ASN A 70 -7.42 18.61 23.82
CA ASN A 70 -6.29 19.43 24.31
C ASN A 70 -4.93 18.99 23.71
N ALA A 71 -4.89 17.91 22.94
CA ALA A 71 -3.68 17.45 22.28
C ALA A 71 -3.43 18.24 20.99
N PRO A 72 -2.15 18.44 20.59
CA PRO A 72 -1.86 19.04 19.29
C PRO A 72 -2.38 18.13 18.16
N LEU A 73 -2.87 18.75 17.09
CA LEU A 73 -3.13 18.04 15.85
C LEU A 73 -1.80 17.55 15.27
N VAL A 74 -1.75 16.29 14.86
CA VAL A 74 -0.60 15.66 14.24
C VAL A 74 -1.02 15.00 12.93
N ASN A 75 -0.06 14.84 12.01
CA ASN A 75 -0.29 14.10 10.78
C ASN A 75 -0.47 12.59 11.06
N ALA A 76 -0.66 11.82 9.99
CA ALA A 76 -0.89 10.38 10.09
C ALA A 76 0.29 9.54 10.62
N ASP A 77 1.50 10.10 10.84
CA ASP A 77 2.69 9.36 11.30
C ASP A 77 2.65 8.95 12.76
N GLY A 78 1.72 9.51 13.55
CA GLY A 78 1.55 9.25 14.97
C GLY A 78 2.77 9.60 15.83
N ASP A 79 2.67 9.27 17.12
CA ASP A 79 3.70 9.50 18.12
C ASP A 79 3.78 8.34 19.14
N PHE A 80 5.01 7.91 19.47
CA PHE A 80 5.27 6.97 20.56
C PHE A 80 5.23 7.64 21.94
N ALA A 81 5.33 8.97 22.01
CA ALA A 81 5.48 9.71 23.26
C ALA A 81 4.21 9.80 24.09
N GLN A 82 3.03 9.48 23.52
CA GLN A 82 1.76 9.48 24.25
C GLN A 82 1.43 8.11 24.88
N GLY A 83 2.45 7.27 25.11
CA GLY A 83 2.28 5.93 25.66
C GLY A 83 1.44 5.92 26.94
N CYS A 84 0.41 5.08 26.93
CA CYS A 84 -0.43 4.78 28.07
C CYS A 84 -0.30 3.28 28.36
N ASP A 85 0.36 2.94 29.47
CA ASP A 85 0.73 1.56 29.81
C ASP A 85 -0.47 0.61 29.98
N SER A 86 -1.66 1.18 30.23
CA SER A 86 -2.91 0.44 30.41
C SER A 86 -3.88 0.57 29.22
N CYS A 87 -3.53 1.31 28.18
CA CYS A 87 -4.44 1.54 27.07
C CYS A 87 -4.50 0.34 26.15
N GLN A 88 -5.70 0.00 25.72
CA GLN A 88 -5.94 -1.02 24.72
C GLN A 88 -6.09 -0.34 23.38
N PHE A 89 -5.14 -0.59 22.48
CA PHE A 89 -5.19 -0.09 21.11
C PHE A 89 -5.80 -1.15 20.19
N PRO A 90 -6.57 -0.75 19.16
CA PRO A 90 -7.11 -1.64 18.15
C PRO A 90 -6.04 -2.54 17.53
N VAL A 91 -4.83 -1.98 17.36
CA VAL A 91 -3.74 -2.62 16.62
C VAL A 91 -2.37 -2.31 17.25
N PRO A 92 -1.88 -3.15 18.20
CA PRO A 92 -0.52 -3.06 18.75
C PRO A 92 0.48 -3.93 17.97
N PRO A 93 1.79 -3.58 17.91
CA PRO A 93 2.46 -2.40 18.44
C PRO A 93 2.56 -1.28 17.39
N GLN A 94 1.72 -0.25 17.49
CA GLN A 94 1.77 0.93 16.61
C GLN A 94 1.68 2.22 17.43
N LYS A 95 2.09 3.35 16.86
CA LYS A 95 2.08 4.63 17.55
C LYS A 95 0.65 5.10 17.77
N ILE A 96 0.43 5.83 18.85
CA ILE A 96 -0.83 6.56 19.03
C ILE A 96 -0.89 7.66 17.98
N ASN A 97 -2.08 8.05 17.57
CA ASN A 97 -2.31 9.05 16.53
C ASN A 97 -1.86 8.63 15.11
N GLU A 98 -1.51 7.36 14.90
CA GLU A 98 -1.10 6.84 13.59
C GLU A 98 -2.30 6.37 12.77
N LEU A 99 -2.29 6.62 11.46
CA LEU A 99 -3.18 5.90 10.54
C LEU A 99 -2.61 4.50 10.31
N ILE A 100 -3.40 3.46 10.52
CA ILE A 100 -2.99 2.07 10.33
C ILE A 100 -3.78 1.43 9.18
N ALA A 101 -3.09 0.63 8.37
CA ALA A 101 -3.71 -0.37 7.50
C ALA A 101 -3.38 -1.79 7.99
N TYR A 102 -4.40 -2.64 8.10
CA TYR A 102 -4.25 -4.02 8.59
C TYR A 102 -5.19 -4.98 7.87
N ASP A 103 -4.92 -6.29 7.97
CA ASP A 103 -5.83 -7.32 7.49
C ASP A 103 -7.07 -7.41 8.38
N LYS A 104 -8.27 -7.21 7.82
CA LYS A 104 -9.51 -7.30 8.58
C LYS A 104 -9.72 -8.66 9.24
N GLY A 105 -9.22 -9.73 8.64
CA GLY A 105 -9.30 -11.10 9.16
C GLY A 105 -8.29 -11.40 10.25
N ASP A 106 -7.20 -10.63 10.34
CA ASP A 106 -6.14 -10.79 11.35
C ASP A 106 -5.52 -9.43 11.70
N THR A 107 -6.00 -8.82 12.79
CA THR A 107 -5.53 -7.50 13.24
C THR A 107 -4.08 -7.49 13.73
N SER A 108 -3.42 -8.65 13.84
CA SER A 108 -1.98 -8.73 14.08
C SER A 108 -1.15 -8.56 12.79
N PHE A 109 -1.78 -8.73 11.62
CA PHE A 109 -1.15 -8.56 10.32
C PHE A 109 -1.23 -7.10 9.84
N ILE A 110 -0.16 -6.36 10.10
CA ILE A 110 -0.04 -4.94 9.76
C ILE A 110 0.48 -4.80 8.34
N LEU A 111 -0.26 -4.08 7.51
CA LEU A 111 0.14 -3.77 6.14
C LEU A 111 0.99 -2.50 6.09
N GLY A 112 0.81 -1.60 7.06
CA GLY A 112 1.67 -0.45 7.31
C GLY A 112 0.95 0.61 8.15
N GLY A 113 1.65 1.70 8.43
CA GLY A 113 1.11 2.86 9.11
C GLY A 113 1.80 4.15 8.67
N GLY A 114 1.20 5.28 9.00
CA GLY A 114 1.80 6.59 8.75
C GLY A 114 1.21 7.36 7.57
N VAL A 115 1.92 8.42 7.17
CA VAL A 115 1.58 9.27 6.01
C VAL A 115 1.66 8.50 4.68
N SER A 116 2.47 7.45 4.61
CA SER A 116 2.64 6.64 3.40
C SER A 116 2.67 5.15 3.75
N ILE A 117 1.79 4.37 3.12
CA ILE A 117 1.68 2.92 3.30
C ILE A 117 1.94 2.25 1.95
N SER A 118 2.81 1.24 1.94
CA SER A 118 3.08 0.41 0.77
C SER A 118 3.15 -1.05 1.21
N SER A 119 2.32 -1.91 0.63
CA SER A 119 2.24 -3.32 1.02
C SER A 119 1.83 -4.22 -0.15
N GLU A 120 2.13 -5.51 -0.04
CA GLU A 120 1.53 -6.54 -0.88
C GLU A 120 0.18 -6.93 -0.30
N VAL A 121 -0.82 -7.12 -1.17
CA VAL A 121 -2.17 -7.53 -0.78
C VAL A 121 -2.60 -8.76 -1.56
N PHE A 122 -3.11 -9.77 -0.85
CA PHE A 122 -3.49 -11.06 -1.41
C PHE A 122 -4.83 -11.00 -2.15
N PRO A 123 -5.10 -11.93 -3.08
CA PRO A 123 -6.41 -12.01 -3.75
C PRO A 123 -7.55 -12.08 -2.73
N GLY A 124 -8.54 -11.21 -2.87
CA GLY A 124 -9.69 -11.17 -1.97
C GLY A 124 -9.40 -10.70 -0.54
N GLN A 125 -8.16 -10.29 -0.22
CA GLN A 125 -7.83 -9.75 1.10
C GLN A 125 -8.64 -8.47 1.37
N GLU A 126 -9.23 -8.39 2.56
CA GLU A 126 -9.91 -7.20 3.05
C GLU A 126 -8.95 -6.35 3.88
N ILE A 127 -8.58 -5.18 3.37
CA ILE A 127 -7.70 -4.22 4.04
C ILE A 127 -8.57 -3.22 4.79
N SER A 128 -8.36 -3.09 6.10
CA SER A 128 -9.02 -2.08 6.92
C SER A 128 -8.08 -0.94 7.28
N PHE A 129 -8.63 0.27 7.31
CA PHE A 129 -7.95 1.47 7.73
C PHE A 129 -8.64 2.06 8.95
N CYS A 130 -7.86 2.52 9.92
CA CYS A 130 -8.37 3.34 11.00
C CYS A 130 -7.27 4.16 11.67
N GLN A 131 -7.71 5.11 12.48
CA GLN A 131 -6.84 5.87 13.35
C GLN A 131 -6.54 5.09 14.64
N ASN A 132 -5.29 5.08 15.06
CA ASN A 132 -4.86 4.33 16.22
C ASN A 132 -4.97 5.15 17.50
N ASP A 133 -6.06 4.90 18.21
CA ASP A 133 -6.32 5.45 19.53
C ASP A 133 -6.87 4.36 20.45
N GLN A 134 -7.07 4.65 21.74
CA GLN A 134 -7.63 3.69 22.67
C GLN A 134 -9.04 3.26 22.24
N VAL A 135 -9.30 1.94 22.29
CA VAL A 135 -10.62 1.37 22.00
C VAL A 135 -11.69 2.00 22.89
N GLY A 136 -12.75 2.54 22.27
CA GLY A 136 -13.84 3.20 22.97
C GLY A 136 -13.53 4.62 23.47
N ALA A 137 -12.37 5.17 23.12
CA ALA A 137 -11.96 6.53 23.47
C ALA A 137 -12.03 7.52 22.29
N HIS A 138 -12.55 7.13 21.12
CA HIS A 138 -12.54 8.02 19.96
C HIS A 138 -13.48 9.23 20.05
N TYR A 139 -14.38 9.27 21.03
CA TYR A 139 -15.48 10.22 21.08
C TYR A 139 -15.06 11.69 21.30
N ASP A 140 -13.88 11.93 21.86
CA ASP A 140 -13.32 13.28 22.06
C ASP A 140 -12.19 13.62 21.07
N ASN A 141 -11.94 12.74 20.09
CA ASN A 141 -10.96 12.97 19.05
C ASN A 141 -11.42 14.07 18.08
N THR A 142 -10.47 14.84 17.56
CA THR A 142 -10.76 15.94 16.64
C THR A 142 -9.91 15.85 15.38
N GLY A 143 -10.48 16.28 14.25
CA GLY A 143 -9.80 16.30 12.95
C GLY A 143 -10.11 15.08 12.10
N SER A 144 -9.34 14.91 11.05
CA SER A 144 -9.53 13.81 10.09
C SER A 144 -8.29 13.68 9.20
N VAL A 145 -8.13 12.50 8.60
CA VAL A 145 -7.17 12.28 7.53
C VAL A 145 -7.89 11.86 6.25
N VAL A 146 -7.51 12.44 5.13
CA VAL A 146 -7.94 12.03 3.80
C VAL A 146 -6.88 11.11 3.22
N VAL A 147 -7.28 9.91 2.82
CA VAL A 147 -6.40 8.91 2.22
C VAL A 147 -6.65 8.85 0.73
N HIS A 148 -5.58 8.91 -0.06
CA HIS A 148 -5.58 8.61 -1.48
C HIS A 148 -4.80 7.32 -1.69
N ALA A 149 -5.46 6.30 -2.23
CA ALA A 149 -4.88 4.97 -2.35
C ALA A 149 -5.11 4.37 -3.74
N VAL A 150 -4.26 3.42 -4.10
CA VAL A 150 -4.36 2.64 -5.33
C VAL A 150 -3.99 1.19 -5.03
N ILE A 151 -4.77 0.26 -5.57
CA ILE A 151 -4.36 -1.14 -5.68
C ILE A 151 -3.99 -1.40 -7.14
N VAL A 152 -2.74 -1.78 -7.37
CA VAL A 152 -2.18 -2.08 -8.69
C VAL A 152 -1.93 -3.58 -8.80
N ASN A 153 -2.57 -4.19 -9.79
CA ASN A 153 -2.23 -5.51 -10.25
C ASN A 153 -1.16 -5.41 -11.35
N GLN A 154 0.03 -5.94 -11.10
CA GLN A 154 1.00 -6.18 -12.16
C GLN A 154 0.72 -7.58 -12.72
N GLU A 155 0.29 -7.65 -13.98
CA GLU A 155 0.21 -8.93 -14.68
C GLU A 155 1.63 -9.53 -14.70
N GLN A 156 1.81 -10.64 -13.99
CA GLN A 156 3.04 -11.42 -14.04
C GLN A 156 3.04 -12.17 -15.38
N GLU A 157 4.09 -11.98 -16.17
CA GLU A 157 4.38 -12.76 -17.39
C GLU A 157 4.49 -14.27 -17.11
#